data_AF-A0A822Z3N5-F1
#
_entry.id   AF-A0A822Z3N5-F1
#
_cell.length_a   1.000
_cell.length_b   1.000
_cell.length_c   1.000
_cell.angle_alpha   90.00
_cell.angle_beta   90.00
_cell.angle_gamma   90.00
#
_symmetry.space_group_name_H-M   'P 1'
#
loop_
_entity.id
_entity.type
_entity.pdbx_description
1 polymer ?
#
loop_
_entity_poly.entity_id
_entity_poly.type
_entity_poly.pdbx_seq_one_letter_code
_entity_poly.pdbx_strand_id
1 'polypeptide(L)' 'MKIQCDVCNQDEASLFCSADEAALCDGCDSRVHHTASALNLRWRI' A
#
# COMPACT_ATOMS: atom_id res chain seq x y z
N MET A 1 -16.99 -1.22 5.31
CA MET A 1 -16.04 -2.31 5.01
C MET A 1 -14.65 -1.76 5.19
N LYS A 2 -13.78 -2.46 5.94
CA LYS A 2 -12.38 -2.08 6.13
C LYS A 2 -11.54 -2.93 5.18
N ILE A 3 -10.67 -2.31 4.39
CA ILE A 3 -9.79 -3.01 3.43
C ILE A 3 -8.54 -3.45 4.19
N GLN A 4 -8.18 -4.73 4.12
CA GLN A 4 -6.95 -5.24 4.75
C GLN A 4 -5.77 -5.14 3.78
N CYS A 5 -4.56 -5.10 4.32
CA CYS A 5 -3.35 -5.12 3.51
C CYS A 5 -3.22 -6.45 2.77
N ASP A 6 -3.09 -6.40 1.44
CA ASP A 6 -2.92 -7.58 0.57
C ASP A 6 -1.62 -8.36 0.85
N VAL A 7 -0.64 -7.73 1.50
CA VAL A 7 0.67 -8.34 1.78
C VAL A 7 0.70 -9.08 3.11
N CYS A 8 0.34 -8.41 4.22
CA CYS A 8 0.41 -9.03 5.55
C CYS A 8 -0.91 -9.66 5.99
N ASN A 9 -2.04 -9.27 5.38
CA ASN A 9 -3.40 -9.67 5.71
C ASN A 9 -3.76 -9.57 7.21
N GLN A 10 -3.04 -8.71 7.93
CA GLN A 10 -3.13 -8.53 9.38
C GLN A 10 -3.55 -7.10 9.72
N ASP A 11 -2.90 -6.12 9.09
CA ASP A 11 -3.19 -4.70 9.28
C ASP A 11 -4.22 -4.18 8.27
N GLU A 12 -4.87 -3.07 8.64
CA GLU A 12 -5.71 -2.30 7.74
C GLU A 12 -4.86 -1.60 6.67
N ALA A 13 -5.33 -1.64 5.42
CA ALA A 13 -4.70 -0.91 4.34
C ALA A 13 -4.99 0.59 4.50
N SER A 14 -3.93 1.39 4.44
CA SER A 14 -3.98 2.85 4.54
C SER A 14 -3.64 3.52 3.20
N LEU A 15 -3.16 2.73 2.25
CA LEU A 15 -2.62 3.18 0.97
C LEU A 15 -3.08 2.20 -0.11
N PHE A 16 -3.35 2.71 -1.30
CA PHE A 16 -3.56 1.92 -2.50
C PHE A 16 -2.49 2.27 -3.53
N CYS A 17 -1.74 1.26 -3.97
CA CYS A 17 -0.81 1.40 -5.07
C CYS A 17 -1.53 1.11 -6.37
N SER A 18 -1.68 2.11 -7.24
CA SER A 18 -2.31 1.91 -8.55
C SER A 18 -1.39 1.18 -9.54
N ALA A 19 -0.10 1.08 -9.27
CA ALA A 19 0.85 0.35 -10.12
C ALA A 19 0.71 -1.17 -9.95
N ASP A 20 0.52 -1.60 -8.71
CA ASP A 20 0.40 -3.00 -8.32
C ASP A 20 -1.06 -3.40 -8.06
N GLU A 21 -1.99 -2.46 -8.20
CA GLU A 21 -3.43 -2.59 -7.90
C GLU A 21 -3.69 -3.21 -6.50
N ALA A 22 -2.84 -2.85 -5.53
CA ALA A 22 -2.78 -3.48 -4.21
C ALA A 22 -3.05 -2.48 -3.08
N ALA A 23 -3.82 -2.91 -2.09
CA ALA A 23 -4.06 -2.18 -0.86
C ALA A 23 -2.99 -2.56 0.18
N LEU A 24 -2.24 -1.56 0.67
CA LEU A 24 -1.07 -1.75 1.53
C LEU A 24 -1.22 -0.99 2.84
N CYS A 25 -0.76 -1.59 3.93
CA CYS A 25 -0.50 -0.86 5.17
C CYS A 25 0.84 -0.12 5.06
N ASP A 26 1.03 0.93 5.85
CA ASP A 26 2.25 1.76 5.86
C ASP A 26 3.55 0.93 6.03
N GLY A 27 3.48 -0.13 6.86
CA GLY A 27 4.60 -1.04 7.10
C GLY A 27 4.94 -1.96 5.92
N CYS A 28 3.95 -2.38 5.13
CA CYS A 28 4.20 -3.15 3.91
C CYS A 28 4.58 -2.23 2.76
N ASP A 29 3.98 -1.06 2.69
CA ASP A 29 4.26 -0.05 1.69
C ASP A 29 5.72 0.39 1.69
N SER A 30 6.25 0.69 2.88
CA SER A 30 7.67 1.03 3.07
C SER A 30 8.61 -0.13 2.72
N ARG A 31 8.18 -1.40 2.82
CA ARG A 31 8.98 -2.57 2.41
C ARG A 31 8.97 -2.79 0.91
N VAL A 32 7.81 -2.62 0.27
CA VAL A 32 7.60 -2.87 -1.16
C VAL A 32 8.11 -1.70 -2.00
N HIS A 33 8.00 -0.47 -1.50
CA HIS A 33 8.24 0.75 -2.27
C HIS A 33 9.31 1.67 -1.67
N HIS A 34 10.32 1.10 -1.01
CA HIS A 34 11.46 1.86 -0.45
C HIS A 34 12.41 2.49 -1.49
N THR A 35 12.01 2.53 -2.77
CA THR A 35 12.73 3.17 -3.88
C THR A 35 11.98 4.44 -4.29
N ALA A 36 12.59 5.58 -3.97
CA ALA A 36 12.01 6.92 -3.98
C ALA A 36 11.68 7.54 -5.36
N SER A 37 11.02 6.80 -6.27
CA SER A 37 10.69 7.32 -7.62
C SER A 37 9.23 7.18 -8.05
N ALA A 38 8.33 6.62 -7.25
CA ALA A 38 6.90 6.51 -7.60
C ALA A 38 6.06 7.68 -7.04
N LEU A 39 6.35 8.91 -7.49
CA LEU A 39 5.75 10.13 -6.94
C LEU A 39 4.27 10.38 -7.30
N ASN A 40 3.56 9.49 -8.01
CA ASN A 40 2.18 9.74 -8.47
C ASN A 40 1.23 8.53 -8.46
N LEU A 41 1.56 7.40 -7.81
CA LEU A 41 0.75 6.17 -7.89
C LEU A 41 0.25 5.65 -6.53
N ARG A 42 0.47 6.39 -5.44
CA ARG A 42 0.01 6.03 -4.10
C ARG A 42 -1.15 6.92 -3.67
N TRP A 43 -2.34 6.33 -3.56
CA TRP A 43 -3.53 7.02 -3.07
C TRP A 43 -3.79 6.62 -1.64
N ARG A 44 -4.09 7.58 -0.75
CA ARG A 44 -4.62 7.25 0.58
C ARG A 44 -6.07 6.86 0.44
N ILE A 45 -6.41 5.66 0.91
CA ILE A 45 -7.77 5.11 0.95
C ILE A 45 -8.38 5.21 2.34
#